data_AF-A0A926JD06-F1
#
_entry.id   AF-A0A926JD06-F1
#
_cell.length_a   1.000
_cell.length_b   1.000
_cell.length_c   1.000
_cell.angle_alpha   90.00
_cell.angle_beta   90.00
_cell.angle_gamma   90.00
#
_symmetry.space_group_name_H-M   'P 1'
#
loop_
_entity.id
_entity.type
_entity.pdbx_description
1 polymer ?
#
loop_
_entity_poly.entity_id
_entity_poly.type
_entity_poly.pdbx_seq_one_letter_code
_entity_poly.pdbx_strand_id
1 'polypeptide(L)'
;MQKECIYCGDTKSEDQFSDEHIWPDALGGDYLPKDVWRTKVCRSCNSMAGLFVDAAFIRSWIGKAEQSTAALDYLAGLNKPAALPLSYMGHLDGAWSSNTIADHWLGPCSATIIHLRPSDNDQDWSRAYAGGDPKNNRKKPGRAYLALTSEEPFWVVVSLLSFAKHFKHAEKFVVNLVVEDTESELGDSKAHPLVQLLKKLKIRPGKPTPSESMDDFSIVNDVLEAARRGEQIKTNVTISQFADHRLLAKIALGLGFQLFGGDFTITCYAKNLRKAFREANVSKRLQLPLRGQGYFSGNPDAMLKQVLPWSGGWLLLLRVAKGQLGLHIVTPTAKTMTILICDEPTLVSRLGPEYEDGQIWLTIPPADMSVGPIPLPDYIAHQLNVSPHPELVALGSKRGDWRSLPQCRASEK
;
A
#
# COMPACT_ATOMS: atom_id res chain seq x y z
N MET A 1 -26.82 18.03 -18.14
CA MET A 1 -25.67 18.94 -18.39
C MET A 1 -24.48 18.12 -18.86
N GLN A 2 -23.57 18.71 -19.66
CA GLN A 2 -22.33 18.07 -20.09
C GLN A 2 -21.14 18.61 -19.29
N LYS A 3 -20.13 17.77 -19.04
CA LYS A 3 -18.89 18.11 -18.31
C LYS A 3 -17.69 17.50 -19.02
N GLU A 4 -16.55 18.19 -19.02
CA GLU A 4 -15.27 17.63 -19.48
C GLU A 4 -14.64 16.79 -18.37
N CYS A 5 -14.17 15.58 -18.68
CA CYS A 5 -13.43 14.77 -17.71
C CYS A 5 -11.93 15.08 -17.77
N ILE A 6 -11.35 15.47 -16.64
CA ILE A 6 -9.97 15.96 -16.52
C ILE A 6 -8.90 14.97 -17.02
N TYR A 7 -9.19 13.67 -16.91
CA TYR A 7 -8.28 12.60 -17.28
C TYR A 7 -8.34 12.22 -18.75
N CYS A 8 -9.49 12.41 -19.42
CA CYS A 8 -9.62 12.11 -20.84
C CYS A 8 -9.62 13.32 -21.76
N GLY A 9 -10.10 14.47 -21.28
CA GLY A 9 -10.45 15.63 -22.10
C GLY A 9 -11.78 15.50 -22.85
N ASP A 10 -12.46 14.36 -22.75
CA ASP A 10 -13.74 14.16 -23.42
C ASP A 10 -14.88 14.83 -22.63
N THR A 11 -15.76 15.52 -23.36
CA THR A 11 -17.05 16.02 -22.86
C THR A 11 -18.07 14.89 -22.80
N LYS A 12 -18.66 14.66 -21.63
CA LYS A 12 -19.62 13.57 -21.38
C LYS A 12 -20.81 14.07 -20.58
N SER A 13 -21.90 13.29 -20.58
CA SER A 13 -23.05 13.58 -19.74
C SER A 13 -22.70 13.36 -18.26
N GLU A 14 -23.29 14.17 -17.38
CA GLU A 14 -22.97 14.18 -15.95
C GLU A 14 -23.23 12.83 -15.25
N ASP A 15 -24.21 12.06 -15.69
CA ASP A 15 -24.51 10.71 -15.20
C ASP A 15 -23.36 9.72 -15.44
N GLN A 16 -22.45 10.00 -16.37
CA GLN A 16 -21.28 9.18 -16.64
C GLN A 16 -20.10 9.46 -15.69
N PHE A 17 -20.24 10.40 -14.78
CA PHE A 17 -19.21 10.75 -13.81
C PHE A 17 -19.36 9.96 -12.51
N SER A 18 -18.24 9.79 -11.82
CA SER A 18 -18.11 9.11 -10.54
C SER A 18 -17.16 9.90 -9.64
N ASP A 19 -17.30 9.72 -8.33
CA ASP A 19 -16.37 10.22 -7.34
C ASP A 19 -15.01 9.53 -7.51
N GLU A 20 -13.94 10.30 -7.60
CA GLU A 20 -12.57 9.81 -7.74
C GLU A 20 -11.71 10.39 -6.62
N HIS A 21 -10.91 9.53 -5.99
CA HIS A 21 -9.88 9.98 -5.07
C HIS A 21 -8.63 10.40 -5.84
N ILE A 22 -8.18 11.63 -5.63
CA ILE A 22 -6.93 12.13 -6.21
C ILE A 22 -5.74 11.38 -5.60
N TRP A 23 -5.72 11.27 -4.26
CA TRP A 23 -4.82 10.40 -3.52
C TRP A 23 -5.50 9.04 -3.27
N PRO A 24 -4.89 7.88 -3.58
CA PRO A 24 -5.57 6.59 -3.50
C PRO A 24 -6.11 6.23 -2.11
N ASP A 25 -7.27 5.59 -2.07
CA ASP A 25 -7.94 5.10 -0.85
C ASP A 25 -7.04 4.17 -0.02
N ALA A 26 -6.34 3.23 -0.65
CA ALA A 26 -5.42 2.29 0.00
C ALA A 26 -4.16 2.97 0.56
N LEU A 27 -3.94 4.25 0.25
CA LEU A 27 -2.90 5.11 0.84
C LEU A 27 -3.51 6.15 1.80
N GLY A 28 -4.78 5.99 2.19
CA GLY A 28 -5.47 6.84 3.15
C GLY A 28 -6.27 7.98 2.54
N GLY A 29 -6.50 7.96 1.22
CA GLY A 29 -7.27 8.99 0.51
C GLY A 29 -8.72 9.15 0.96
N ASP A 30 -9.31 8.13 1.59
CA ASP A 30 -10.66 8.21 2.13
C ASP A 30 -10.79 9.19 3.29
N TYR A 31 -9.69 9.39 4.03
CA TYR A 31 -9.66 10.23 5.24
C TYR A 31 -9.41 11.70 4.92
N LEU A 32 -8.85 12.00 3.74
CA LEU A 32 -8.52 13.35 3.33
C LEU A 32 -9.75 14.22 3.03
N PRO A 33 -9.64 15.56 3.22
CA PRO A 33 -10.70 16.51 2.89
C PRO A 33 -11.15 16.39 1.42
N LYS A 34 -12.46 16.25 1.21
CA LYS A 34 -13.04 15.95 -0.11
C LYS A 34 -12.97 17.12 -1.10
N ASP A 35 -12.97 18.33 -0.58
CA ASP A 35 -12.86 19.58 -1.33
C ASP A 35 -11.50 19.73 -2.04
N VAL A 36 -10.44 19.16 -1.48
CA VAL A 36 -9.09 19.21 -2.08
C VAL A 36 -8.71 17.89 -2.75
N TRP A 37 -9.04 16.75 -2.14
CA TRP A 37 -8.47 15.44 -2.51
C TRP A 37 -9.44 14.49 -3.23
N ARG A 38 -10.64 14.96 -3.58
CA ARG A 38 -11.57 14.22 -4.45
C ARG A 38 -12.00 15.06 -5.64
N THR A 39 -12.38 14.39 -6.72
CA THR A 39 -12.87 15.06 -7.94
C THR A 39 -13.92 14.19 -8.63
N LYS A 40 -14.56 14.73 -9.67
CA LYS A 40 -15.48 13.97 -10.53
C LYS A 40 -14.80 13.68 -11.86
N VAL A 41 -14.69 12.39 -12.20
CA VAL A 41 -14.18 11.95 -13.51
C VAL A 41 -15.13 10.93 -14.13
N CYS A 42 -15.02 10.71 -15.43
CA CYS A 42 -15.86 9.71 -16.08
C CYS A 42 -15.54 8.29 -15.55
N ARG A 43 -16.57 7.44 -15.40
CA ARG A 43 -16.46 6.10 -14.81
C ARG A 43 -15.39 5.22 -15.46
N SER A 44 -15.20 5.37 -16.77
CA SER A 44 -14.16 4.66 -17.52
C SER A 44 -12.75 5.07 -17.08
N CYS A 45 -12.50 6.38 -16.88
CA CYS A 45 -11.20 6.85 -16.40
C CYS A 45 -10.97 6.49 -14.93
N ASN A 46 -11.99 6.57 -14.08
CA ASN A 46 -11.93 6.11 -12.68
C ASN A 46 -11.53 4.62 -12.62
N SER A 47 -12.27 3.76 -13.34
CA SER A 47 -12.00 2.32 -13.38
C SER A 47 -10.58 2.00 -13.87
N MET A 48 -10.10 2.74 -14.87
CA MET A 48 -8.75 2.60 -15.42
C MET A 48 -7.69 3.07 -14.42
N ALA A 49 -7.93 4.19 -13.73
CA ALA A 49 -7.05 4.73 -12.71
C ALA A 49 -6.83 3.71 -11.59
N GLY A 50 -7.92 3.19 -11.00
CA GLY A 50 -7.83 2.20 -9.92
C GLY A 50 -7.07 0.94 -10.33
N LEU A 51 -7.30 0.42 -11.55
CA LEU A 51 -6.72 -0.85 -11.99
C LEU A 51 -5.29 -0.74 -12.52
N PHE A 52 -4.94 0.35 -13.22
CA PHE A 52 -3.68 0.41 -13.99
C PHE A 52 -2.78 1.59 -13.61
N VAL A 53 -3.27 2.52 -12.78
CA VAL A 53 -2.50 3.68 -12.31
C VAL A 53 -2.20 3.52 -10.83
N ASP A 54 -3.23 3.44 -10.00
CA ASP A 54 -3.07 3.34 -8.54
C ASP A 54 -2.52 1.97 -8.16
N ALA A 55 -3.15 0.90 -8.65
CA ALA A 55 -2.72 -0.47 -8.37
C ALA A 55 -1.30 -0.77 -8.86
N ALA A 56 -0.82 -0.10 -9.92
CA ALA A 56 0.54 -0.28 -10.40
C ALA A 56 1.57 0.07 -9.33
N PHE A 57 1.34 1.15 -8.56
CA PHE A 57 2.19 1.50 -7.43
C PHE A 57 1.82 0.71 -6.17
N ILE A 58 0.54 0.71 -5.77
CA ILE A 58 0.07 0.13 -4.49
C ILE A 58 0.32 -1.38 -4.38
N ARG A 59 0.22 -2.10 -5.50
CA ARG A 59 0.47 -3.54 -5.56
C ARG A 59 1.87 -3.89 -6.00
N SER A 60 2.71 -2.92 -6.36
CA SER A 60 4.13 -3.20 -6.58
C SER A 60 4.79 -3.68 -5.30
N TRP A 61 5.96 -4.30 -5.44
CA TRP A 61 6.81 -4.64 -4.30
C TRP A 61 7.06 -3.43 -3.37
N ILE A 62 7.29 -2.25 -3.95
CA ILE A 62 7.52 -1.00 -3.22
C ILE A 62 6.30 -0.60 -2.40
N GLY A 63 5.13 -0.55 -3.04
CA GLY A 63 3.89 -0.16 -2.37
C GLY A 63 3.57 -1.10 -1.20
N LYS A 64 3.88 -2.40 -1.34
CA LYS A 64 3.72 -3.38 -0.26
C LYS A 64 4.73 -3.18 0.87
N ALA A 65 5.99 -2.90 0.55
CA ALA A 65 7.04 -2.64 1.54
C ALA A 65 6.73 -1.39 2.38
N GLU A 66 6.24 -0.32 1.75
CA GLU A 66 5.81 0.90 2.46
C GLU A 66 4.62 0.61 3.39
N GLN A 67 3.62 -0.13 2.91
CA GLN A 67 2.45 -0.50 3.71
C GLN A 67 2.81 -1.39 4.91
N SER A 68 3.67 -2.39 4.73
CA SER A 68 4.06 -3.30 5.81
C SER A 68 4.90 -2.59 6.86
N THR A 69 5.82 -1.71 6.44
CA THR A 69 6.62 -0.90 7.37
C THR A 69 5.73 0.05 8.17
N ALA A 70 4.82 0.76 7.49
CA ALA A 70 3.99 1.78 8.12
C ALA A 70 3.05 1.25 9.20
N ALA A 71 2.58 0.01 9.05
CA ALA A 71 1.54 -0.55 9.90
C ALA A 71 1.99 -0.88 11.33
N LEU A 72 3.29 -1.11 11.54
CA LEU A 72 3.83 -1.46 12.85
C LEU A 72 3.70 -0.31 13.86
N ASP A 73 3.90 0.93 13.43
CA ASP A 73 3.91 2.11 14.28
C ASP A 73 2.55 2.42 14.93
N TYR A 74 1.48 1.86 14.38
CA TYR A 74 0.09 2.14 14.78
C TYR A 74 -0.68 0.88 15.21
N LEU A 75 0.04 -0.21 15.52
CA LEU A 75 -0.59 -1.38 16.12
C LEU A 75 -1.08 -1.02 17.54
N ALA A 76 -2.38 -1.15 17.78
CA ALA A 76 -3.11 -0.62 18.95
C ALA A 76 -2.81 -1.30 20.32
N GLY A 77 -1.63 -1.92 20.46
CA GLY A 77 -1.15 -2.58 21.66
C GLY A 77 -1.71 -3.98 21.91
N LEU A 78 -1.26 -4.60 23.01
CA LEU A 78 -1.52 -6.01 23.38
C LEU A 78 -2.99 -6.41 23.38
N ASN A 79 -3.87 -5.49 23.80
CA ASN A 79 -5.29 -5.79 24.02
C ASN A 79 -6.14 -5.70 22.76
N LYS A 80 -5.57 -5.33 21.61
CA LYS A 80 -6.29 -5.15 20.33
C LYS A 80 -5.47 -5.69 19.17
N PRO A 81 -5.26 -7.02 19.08
CA PRO A 81 -4.57 -7.62 17.95
C PRO A 81 -5.32 -7.29 16.64
N ALA A 82 -4.59 -6.85 15.64
CA ALA A 82 -5.13 -6.45 14.35
C ALA A 82 -4.30 -7.02 13.20
N ALA A 83 -4.93 -7.22 12.04
CA ALA A 83 -4.24 -7.67 10.85
C ALA A 83 -3.27 -6.61 10.34
N LEU A 84 -2.01 -6.99 10.13
CA LEU A 84 -0.97 -6.18 9.50
C LEU A 84 -0.81 -6.54 8.01
N PRO A 85 -0.37 -5.59 7.16
CA PRO A 85 0.04 -5.90 5.80
C PRO A 85 1.23 -6.87 5.79
N LEU A 86 1.23 -7.79 4.84
CA LEU A 86 2.33 -8.75 4.63
C LEU A 86 3.43 -8.14 3.75
N SER A 87 4.67 -8.55 3.99
CA SER A 87 5.83 -8.20 3.15
C SER A 87 5.99 -9.23 2.04
N TYR A 88 6.07 -8.78 0.79
CA TYR A 88 6.29 -9.65 -0.36
C TYR A 88 7.79 -9.88 -0.58
N MET A 89 8.22 -11.14 -0.65
CA MET A 89 9.62 -11.51 -0.83
C MET A 89 9.96 -11.92 -2.27
N GLY A 90 8.96 -12.08 -3.13
CA GLY A 90 9.12 -12.52 -4.51
C GLY A 90 8.56 -13.91 -4.76
N HIS A 91 8.72 -14.39 -5.99
CA HIS A 91 8.44 -15.79 -6.30
C HIS A 91 9.69 -16.63 -5.99
N LEU A 92 9.46 -17.86 -5.53
CA LEU A 92 10.50 -18.84 -5.33
C LEU A 92 10.98 -19.38 -6.68
N ASP A 93 12.23 -19.86 -6.72
CA ASP A 93 12.74 -20.65 -7.84
C ASP A 93 12.75 -22.14 -7.50
N GLY A 94 12.33 -22.99 -8.43
CA GLY A 94 12.43 -24.44 -8.27
C GLY A 94 11.70 -25.24 -9.34
N ALA A 95 11.87 -26.56 -9.28
CA ALA A 95 11.38 -27.51 -10.26
C ALA A 95 9.98 -28.01 -9.93
N TRP A 96 8.98 -27.12 -9.95
CA TRP A 96 7.56 -27.48 -9.89
C TRP A 96 6.88 -27.24 -11.24
N SER A 97 5.63 -27.68 -11.39
CA SER A 97 4.89 -27.58 -12.66
C SER A 97 4.91 -26.15 -13.22
N SER A 98 5.13 -26.01 -14.53
CA SER A 98 5.22 -24.72 -15.23
C SER A 98 3.97 -23.84 -15.11
N ASN A 99 2.86 -24.41 -14.65
CA ASN A 99 1.58 -23.74 -14.48
C ASN A 99 1.35 -23.24 -13.05
N THR A 100 2.33 -23.37 -12.15
CA THR A 100 2.22 -22.95 -10.74
C THR A 100 3.29 -21.92 -10.41
N ILE A 101 2.88 -20.84 -9.76
CA ILE A 101 3.77 -19.85 -9.15
C ILE A 101 3.71 -20.04 -7.64
N ALA A 102 4.88 -20.09 -7.02
CA ALA A 102 5.05 -20.13 -5.58
C ALA A 102 5.56 -18.78 -5.09
N ASP A 103 4.69 -17.98 -4.50
CA ASP A 103 5.03 -16.67 -3.94
C ASP A 103 5.42 -16.81 -2.47
N HIS A 104 6.51 -16.15 -2.08
CA HIS A 104 6.97 -16.08 -0.70
C HIS A 104 6.59 -14.73 -0.08
N TRP A 105 5.94 -14.81 1.09
CA TRP A 105 5.51 -13.67 1.88
C TRP A 105 5.98 -13.82 3.32
N LEU A 106 6.23 -12.69 3.98
CA LEU A 106 6.49 -12.63 5.42
C LEU A 106 5.34 -11.93 6.12
N GLY A 107 4.86 -12.58 7.18
CA GLY A 107 3.94 -12.01 8.14
C GLY A 107 4.65 -11.42 9.38
N PRO A 108 3.85 -11.01 10.37
CA PRO A 108 4.35 -10.57 11.68
C PRO A 108 5.32 -11.58 12.28
N CYS A 109 6.35 -11.09 12.99
CA CYS A 109 7.40 -11.93 13.58
C CYS A 109 8.12 -12.87 12.60
N SER A 110 8.17 -12.50 11.31
CA SER A 110 8.76 -13.31 10.24
C SER A 110 8.02 -14.62 9.98
N ALA A 111 6.72 -14.70 10.31
CA ALA A 111 5.91 -15.85 9.96
C ALA A 111 5.99 -16.10 8.45
N THR A 112 6.37 -17.32 8.05
CA THR A 112 6.63 -17.66 6.65
C THR A 112 5.32 -18.04 5.98
N ILE A 113 5.03 -17.43 4.84
CA ILE A 113 3.83 -17.73 4.06
C ILE A 113 4.21 -18.09 2.63
N ILE A 114 3.77 -19.26 2.18
CA ILE A 114 3.90 -19.70 0.79
C ILE A 114 2.52 -19.66 0.15
N HIS A 115 2.38 -18.94 -0.96
CA HIS A 115 1.15 -18.89 -1.74
C HIS A 115 1.37 -19.57 -3.08
N LEU A 116 0.72 -20.70 -3.28
CA LEU A 116 0.73 -21.46 -4.52
C LEU A 116 -0.50 -21.07 -5.34
N ARG A 117 -0.27 -20.50 -6.53
CA ARG A 117 -1.34 -20.06 -7.43
C ARG A 117 -1.02 -20.45 -8.88
N PRO A 118 -2.04 -20.51 -9.76
CA PRO A 118 -1.78 -20.69 -11.18
C PRO A 118 -0.91 -19.57 -11.74
N SER A 119 -0.14 -19.88 -12.77
CA SER A 119 0.55 -18.87 -13.55
C SER A 119 -0.43 -17.82 -14.09
N ASP A 120 -0.01 -16.56 -14.06
CA ASP A 120 -0.77 -15.51 -14.73
C ASP A 120 -0.68 -15.72 -16.23
N ASN A 121 -1.78 -15.47 -16.94
CA ASN A 121 -1.71 -15.31 -18.39
C ASN A 121 -0.72 -14.16 -18.69
N ASP A 122 0.07 -14.29 -19.75
CA ASP A 122 1.17 -13.39 -20.19
C ASP A 122 0.74 -11.93 -20.47
N GLN A 123 0.17 -11.25 -19.49
CA GLN A 123 -0.10 -9.83 -19.52
C GLN A 123 1.03 -9.13 -18.77
N ASP A 124 1.87 -8.42 -19.53
CA ASP A 124 3.08 -7.77 -19.02
C ASP A 124 2.86 -6.84 -17.83
N TRP A 125 1.65 -6.28 -17.67
CA TRP A 125 1.37 -5.28 -16.64
C TRP A 125 1.22 -5.86 -15.23
N SER A 126 0.77 -7.11 -15.07
CA SER A 126 0.59 -7.74 -13.74
C SER A 126 1.85 -8.45 -13.24
N ARG A 127 2.85 -8.67 -14.10
CA ARG A 127 4.12 -9.32 -13.73
C ARG A 127 4.88 -8.61 -12.61
N ALA A 128 4.70 -7.30 -12.47
CA ALA A 128 5.31 -6.50 -11.41
C ALA A 128 4.43 -6.37 -10.15
N TYR A 129 3.24 -6.98 -10.13
CA TYR A 129 2.37 -6.94 -8.97
C TYR A 129 2.79 -8.02 -7.98
N ALA A 130 2.97 -7.62 -6.73
CA ALA A 130 3.17 -8.54 -5.62
C ALA A 130 1.97 -9.48 -5.51
N GLY A 131 2.20 -10.77 -5.71
CA GLY A 131 1.16 -11.80 -5.73
C GLY A 131 0.42 -11.96 -7.05
N GLY A 132 0.83 -11.29 -8.14
CA GLY A 132 0.22 -11.45 -9.47
C GLY A 132 -1.10 -10.72 -9.70
N ASP A 133 -1.84 -11.13 -10.73
CA ASP A 133 -3.07 -10.44 -11.17
C ASP A 133 -4.22 -10.59 -10.15
N PRO A 134 -4.73 -9.48 -9.58
CA PRO A 134 -5.85 -9.51 -8.63
C PRO A 134 -7.13 -10.14 -9.19
N LYS A 135 -7.36 -10.03 -10.51
CA LYS A 135 -8.53 -10.63 -11.16
C LYS A 135 -8.40 -12.15 -11.22
N ASN A 136 -7.22 -12.67 -11.56
CA ASN A 136 -6.94 -14.10 -11.55
C ASN A 136 -7.01 -14.65 -10.13
N ASN A 137 -6.41 -13.96 -9.15
CA ASN A 137 -6.44 -14.35 -7.74
C ASN A 137 -7.85 -14.36 -7.13
N ARG A 138 -8.85 -13.73 -7.77
CA ARG A 138 -10.25 -13.86 -7.33
C ARG A 138 -10.94 -15.07 -7.95
N LYS A 139 -10.58 -15.45 -9.17
CA LYS A 139 -11.20 -16.56 -9.91
C LYS A 139 -10.55 -17.91 -9.60
N LYS A 140 -9.23 -17.92 -9.47
CA LYS A 140 -8.38 -19.08 -9.20
C LYS A 140 -7.38 -18.70 -8.10
N PRO A 141 -7.84 -18.58 -6.86
CA PRO A 141 -7.06 -18.02 -5.77
C PRO A 141 -5.91 -18.89 -5.28
N GLY A 142 -5.91 -20.19 -5.61
CA GLY A 142 -4.89 -21.13 -5.17
C GLY A 142 -4.97 -21.44 -3.67
N ARG A 143 -3.83 -21.86 -3.11
CA ARG A 143 -3.68 -22.32 -1.72
C ARG A 143 -2.54 -21.56 -1.05
N ALA A 144 -2.78 -21.10 0.17
CA ALA A 144 -1.78 -20.39 0.96
C ALA A 144 -1.48 -21.19 2.24
N TYR A 145 -0.20 -21.23 2.60
CA TYR A 145 0.34 -22.01 3.71
C TYR A 145 1.09 -21.07 4.64
N LEU A 146 0.67 -21.01 5.90
CA LEU A 146 1.30 -20.23 6.95
C LEU A 146 2.08 -21.15 7.88
N ALA A 147 3.34 -20.81 8.13
CA ALA A 147 4.13 -21.34 9.23
C ALA A 147 4.44 -20.23 10.23
N LEU A 148 4.01 -20.44 11.47
CA LEU A 148 4.25 -19.52 12.58
C LEU A 148 5.71 -19.65 13.05
N THR A 149 6.33 -18.52 13.35
CA THR A 149 7.71 -18.43 13.87
C THR A 149 7.77 -17.96 15.32
N SER A 150 6.60 -17.67 15.90
CA SER A 150 6.40 -17.22 17.26
C SER A 150 5.36 -18.13 17.93
N GLU A 151 5.63 -18.51 19.17
CA GLU A 151 4.67 -19.22 20.04
C GLU A 151 3.85 -18.24 20.88
N GLU A 152 4.17 -16.95 20.83
CA GLU A 152 3.55 -15.93 21.66
C GLU A 152 2.11 -15.66 21.20
N PRO A 153 1.07 -15.85 22.06
CA PRO A 153 -0.32 -15.81 21.64
C PRO A 153 -0.72 -14.52 20.91
N PHE A 154 -0.20 -13.35 21.33
CA PHE A 154 -0.46 -12.10 20.62
C PHE A 154 -0.03 -12.19 19.15
N TRP A 155 1.21 -12.63 18.89
CA TRP A 155 1.77 -12.70 17.54
C TRP A 155 1.17 -13.82 16.70
N VAL A 156 0.75 -14.92 17.33
CA VAL A 156 -0.03 -15.97 16.66
C VAL A 156 -1.34 -15.38 16.13
N VAL A 157 -2.10 -14.67 16.97
CA VAL A 157 -3.38 -14.06 16.57
C VAL A 157 -3.18 -13.00 15.48
N VAL A 158 -2.21 -12.09 15.64
CA VAL A 158 -1.89 -11.06 14.63
C VAL A 158 -1.52 -11.71 13.29
N SER A 159 -0.72 -12.79 13.30
CA SER A 159 -0.34 -13.51 12.09
C SER A 159 -1.53 -14.17 11.39
N LEU A 160 -2.42 -14.84 12.13
CA LEU A 160 -3.62 -15.46 11.59
C LEU A 160 -4.57 -14.42 10.98
N LEU A 161 -4.79 -13.29 11.66
CA LEU A 161 -5.60 -12.18 11.17
C LEU A 161 -5.02 -11.58 9.87
N SER A 162 -3.70 -11.36 9.85
CA SER A 162 -2.96 -10.83 8.69
C SER A 162 -3.07 -11.77 7.48
N PHE A 163 -2.83 -13.06 7.72
CA PHE A 163 -2.92 -14.13 6.73
C PHE A 163 -4.33 -14.24 6.14
N ALA A 164 -5.37 -14.28 6.98
CA ALA A 164 -6.74 -14.36 6.53
C ALA A 164 -7.19 -13.13 5.74
N LYS A 165 -6.80 -11.92 6.18
CA LYS A 165 -7.13 -10.66 5.50
C LYS A 165 -6.48 -10.59 4.11
N HIS A 166 -5.22 -11.02 4.00
CA HIS A 166 -4.49 -10.99 2.74
C HIS A 166 -5.00 -12.05 1.75
N PHE A 167 -5.13 -13.29 2.19
CA PHE A 167 -5.53 -14.44 1.36
C PHE A 167 -7.01 -14.77 1.51
N LYS A 168 -7.87 -13.75 1.42
CA LYS A 168 -9.32 -13.89 1.66
C LYS A 168 -10.00 -14.94 0.80
N HIS A 169 -9.53 -15.12 -0.44
CA HIS A 169 -10.13 -16.03 -1.43
C HIS A 169 -9.42 -17.38 -1.51
N ALA A 170 -8.17 -17.49 -1.07
CA ALA A 170 -7.42 -18.73 -1.13
C ALA A 170 -7.88 -19.71 -0.04
N GLU A 171 -7.69 -20.99 -0.30
CA GLU A 171 -7.67 -21.98 0.77
C GLU A 171 -6.46 -21.70 1.67
N LYS A 172 -6.67 -21.78 2.98
CA LYS A 172 -5.69 -21.33 3.98
C LYS A 172 -5.36 -22.48 4.91
N PHE A 173 -4.07 -22.76 5.04
CA PHE A 173 -3.53 -23.77 5.93
C PHE A 173 -2.53 -23.15 6.90
N VAL A 174 -2.53 -23.61 8.15
CA VAL A 174 -1.47 -23.32 9.13
C VAL A 174 -0.77 -24.61 9.50
N VAL A 175 0.49 -24.76 9.07
CA VAL A 175 1.12 -26.08 8.92
C VAL A 175 1.86 -26.58 10.15
N ASN A 176 2.14 -25.69 11.11
CA ASN A 176 2.85 -25.99 12.34
C ASN A 176 2.10 -25.58 13.61
N LEU A 177 0.77 -25.43 13.50
CA LEU A 177 -0.10 -25.23 14.65
C LEU A 177 -0.90 -26.51 14.89
N VAL A 178 -0.69 -27.12 16.05
CA VAL A 178 -1.50 -28.23 16.54
C VAL A 178 -2.55 -27.66 17.47
N VAL A 179 -3.81 -27.97 17.23
CA VAL A 179 -4.90 -27.62 18.13
C VAL A 179 -5.62 -28.91 18.47
N GLU A 180 -5.71 -29.22 19.77
CA GLU A 180 -6.45 -30.39 20.22
C GLU A 180 -7.93 -30.18 19.90
N ASP A 181 -8.50 -31.06 19.08
CA ASP A 181 -9.94 -31.06 18.81
C ASP A 181 -10.68 -31.47 20.07
N THR A 182 -11.19 -30.50 20.82
CA THR A 182 -12.20 -30.75 21.86
C THR A 182 -13.60 -30.94 21.28
N GLU A 183 -13.71 -31.26 19.97
CA GLU A 183 -14.99 -31.40 19.28
C GLU A 183 -15.79 -32.64 19.71
N SER A 184 -15.21 -33.58 20.46
CA SER A 184 -15.87 -34.87 20.64
C SER A 184 -17.06 -34.88 21.62
N GLU A 185 -17.28 -33.90 22.51
CA GLU A 185 -18.37 -34.03 23.51
C GLU A 185 -19.13 -32.76 23.94
N LEU A 186 -18.67 -31.55 23.62
CA LEU A 186 -19.30 -30.32 24.12
C LEU A 186 -19.45 -29.30 22.98
N GLY A 187 -20.68 -29.10 22.49
CA GLY A 187 -21.00 -28.29 21.30
C GLY A 187 -20.37 -26.89 21.20
N ASP A 188 -20.43 -26.30 20.00
CA ASP A 188 -19.69 -25.12 19.50
C ASP A 188 -19.42 -23.96 20.50
N SER A 189 -20.26 -23.78 21.52
CA SER A 189 -20.10 -22.76 22.57
C SER A 189 -18.90 -22.93 23.52
N LYS A 190 -18.21 -24.08 23.54
CA LYS A 190 -17.09 -24.36 24.49
C LYS A 190 -15.72 -24.63 23.83
N ALA A 191 -15.59 -24.52 22.51
CA ALA A 191 -14.31 -24.73 21.83
C ALA A 191 -13.24 -23.71 22.26
N HIS A 192 -11.98 -24.12 22.34
CA HIS A 192 -10.85 -23.23 22.67
C HIS A 192 -10.86 -21.96 21.78
N PRO A 193 -10.57 -20.75 22.31
CA PRO A 193 -10.67 -19.49 21.55
C PRO A 193 -9.93 -19.50 20.21
N LEU A 194 -8.79 -20.21 20.15
CA LEU A 194 -8.01 -20.37 18.93
C LEU A 194 -8.72 -21.21 17.87
N VAL A 195 -9.42 -22.29 18.26
CA VAL A 195 -10.25 -23.11 17.35
C VAL A 195 -11.36 -22.25 16.75
N GLN A 196 -12.04 -21.47 17.59
CA GLN A 196 -13.11 -20.57 17.13
C GLN A 196 -12.57 -19.52 16.16
N LEU A 197 -11.38 -18.97 16.43
CA LEU A 197 -10.72 -18.02 15.54
C LEU A 197 -10.37 -18.66 14.19
N LEU A 198 -9.77 -19.85 14.18
CA LEU A 198 -9.43 -20.58 12.95
C LEU A 198 -10.69 -20.86 12.10
N LYS A 199 -11.78 -21.35 12.73
CA LYS A 199 -13.08 -21.55 12.08
C LYS A 199 -13.62 -20.25 11.48
N LYS A 200 -13.62 -19.16 12.25
CA LYS A 200 -14.08 -17.83 11.81
C LYS A 200 -13.26 -17.31 10.61
N LEU A 201 -11.94 -17.53 10.64
CA LEU A 201 -11.02 -17.10 9.58
C LEU A 201 -10.93 -18.07 8.40
N LYS A 202 -11.60 -19.23 8.49
CA LYS A 202 -11.56 -20.32 7.50
C LYS A 202 -10.11 -20.78 7.23
N ILE A 203 -9.36 -20.99 8.31
CA ILE A 203 -7.99 -21.51 8.28
C ILE A 203 -8.01 -22.95 8.79
N ARG A 204 -7.46 -23.88 8.03
CA ARG A 204 -7.33 -25.29 8.42
C ARG A 204 -5.98 -25.51 9.11
N PRO A 205 -5.95 -26.06 10.35
CA PRO A 205 -4.70 -26.48 10.96
C PRO A 205 -4.18 -27.77 10.31
N GLY A 206 -2.86 -27.91 10.28
CA GLY A 206 -2.20 -29.10 9.77
C GLY A 206 -1.97 -29.09 8.24
N LYS A 207 -1.59 -30.27 7.74
CA LYS A 207 -1.30 -30.48 6.31
C LYS A 207 -2.60 -30.75 5.55
N PRO A 208 -2.71 -30.36 4.26
CA PRO A 208 -3.80 -30.82 3.41
C PRO A 208 -3.79 -32.35 3.33
N THR A 209 -4.94 -32.96 3.04
CA THR A 209 -4.97 -34.41 2.83
C THR A 209 -4.20 -34.78 1.57
N PRO A 210 -3.64 -36.00 1.46
CA PRO A 210 -2.89 -36.42 0.27
C PRO A 210 -3.68 -36.28 -1.03
N SER A 211 -5.01 -36.43 -1.00
CA SER A 211 -5.88 -36.20 -2.16
C SER A 211 -6.02 -34.73 -2.56
N GLU A 212 -5.69 -33.79 -1.67
CA GLU A 212 -5.81 -32.35 -1.90
C GLU A 212 -4.52 -31.73 -2.47
N SER A 213 -3.33 -32.26 -2.16
CA SER A 213 -2.07 -31.64 -2.60
C SER A 213 -0.80 -32.52 -2.50
N MET A 214 -0.66 -33.55 -3.34
CA MET A 214 0.53 -34.43 -3.30
C MET A 214 1.88 -33.69 -3.49
N ASP A 215 1.90 -32.57 -4.22
CA ASP A 215 3.15 -31.83 -4.55
C ASP A 215 3.31 -30.47 -3.83
N ASP A 216 2.26 -29.88 -3.26
CA ASP A 216 2.38 -28.54 -2.63
C ASP A 216 3.27 -28.57 -1.38
N PHE A 217 3.12 -29.62 -0.57
CA PHE A 217 3.75 -29.66 0.73
C PHE A 217 5.26 -29.91 0.63
N SER A 218 5.77 -30.50 -0.45
CA SER A 218 7.22 -30.59 -0.66
C SER A 218 7.82 -29.19 -0.83
N ILE A 219 7.21 -28.34 -1.66
CA ILE A 219 7.63 -26.94 -1.86
C ILE A 219 7.61 -26.18 -0.53
N VAL A 220 6.50 -26.29 0.21
CA VAL A 220 6.37 -25.62 1.52
C VAL A 220 7.44 -26.14 2.48
N ASN A 221 7.62 -27.44 2.58
CA ASN A 221 8.57 -28.05 3.50
C ASN A 221 10.01 -27.68 3.16
N ASP A 222 10.40 -27.65 1.88
CA ASP A 222 11.73 -27.27 1.45
C ASP A 222 12.09 -25.84 1.91
N VAL A 223 11.14 -24.90 1.79
CA VAL A 223 11.35 -23.53 2.26
C VAL A 223 11.44 -23.46 3.78
N LEU A 224 10.57 -24.18 4.50
CA LEU A 224 10.57 -24.18 5.97
C LEU A 224 11.84 -24.83 6.53
N GLU A 225 12.31 -25.91 5.90
CA GLU A 225 13.55 -26.59 6.29
C GLU A 225 14.78 -25.73 5.98
N ALA A 226 14.82 -25.06 4.83
CA ALA A 226 15.87 -24.07 4.54
C ALA A 226 15.88 -22.94 5.57
N ALA A 227 14.71 -22.41 5.93
CA ALA A 227 14.57 -21.39 6.97
C ALA A 227 15.09 -21.87 8.33
N ARG A 228 14.76 -23.11 8.72
CA ARG A 228 15.25 -23.74 9.97
C ARG A 228 16.76 -23.88 10.01
N ARG A 229 17.39 -24.21 8.88
CA ARG A 229 18.85 -24.31 8.74
C ARG A 229 19.55 -22.94 8.64
N GLY A 230 18.80 -21.84 8.60
CA GLY A 230 19.36 -20.50 8.38
C GLY A 230 19.91 -20.29 6.97
N GLU A 231 19.46 -21.11 6.01
CA GLU A 231 19.87 -21.02 4.62
C GLU A 231 19.18 -19.83 3.93
N GLN A 232 19.83 -19.29 2.90
CA GLN A 232 19.22 -18.25 2.07
C GLN A 232 18.12 -18.85 1.21
N ILE A 233 16.88 -18.39 1.42
CA ILE A 233 15.76 -18.70 0.54
C ILE A 233 15.88 -17.81 -0.70
N LYS A 234 16.11 -18.42 -1.86
CA LYS A 234 16.21 -17.71 -3.13
C LYS A 234 14.82 -17.30 -3.62
N THR A 235 14.64 -16.01 -3.85
CA THR A 235 13.43 -15.42 -4.42
C THR A 235 13.76 -14.41 -5.49
N ASN A 236 12.84 -14.23 -6.43
CA ASN A 236 12.92 -13.25 -7.49
C ASN A 236 11.79 -12.22 -7.37
N VAL A 237 12.16 -10.95 -7.42
CA VAL A 237 11.22 -9.82 -7.38
C VAL A 237 11.29 -9.06 -8.68
N THR A 238 10.13 -8.89 -9.32
CA THR A 238 9.99 -7.99 -10.47
C THR A 238 9.62 -6.60 -9.96
N ILE A 239 10.49 -5.62 -10.21
CA ILE A 239 10.27 -4.23 -9.83
C ILE A 239 10.00 -3.40 -11.09
N SER A 240 8.84 -2.73 -11.12
CA SER A 240 8.56 -1.70 -12.12
C SER A 240 9.11 -0.36 -11.64
N GLN A 241 10.24 0.08 -12.21
CA GLN A 241 10.96 1.29 -11.79
C GLN A 241 10.13 2.59 -11.92
N PHE A 242 9.08 2.57 -12.74
CA PHE A 242 8.25 3.74 -13.06
C PHE A 242 6.77 3.51 -12.76
N ALA A 243 6.48 2.66 -11.77
CA ALA A 243 5.13 2.33 -11.33
C ALA A 243 4.35 3.56 -10.82
N ASP A 244 5.07 4.55 -10.31
CA ASP A 244 4.57 5.79 -9.72
C ASP A 244 4.30 6.90 -10.75
N HIS A 245 4.92 6.88 -11.94
CA HIS A 245 4.82 8.00 -12.90
C HIS A 245 3.37 8.35 -13.30
N ARG A 246 2.54 7.34 -13.55
CA ARG A 246 1.13 7.57 -13.89
C ARG A 246 0.34 8.05 -12.68
N LEU A 247 0.67 7.55 -11.49
CA LEU A 247 0.06 7.96 -10.22
C LEU A 247 0.39 9.43 -9.92
N LEU A 248 1.64 9.84 -10.05
CA LEU A 248 2.05 11.23 -9.88
C LEU A 248 1.32 12.15 -10.89
N ALA A 249 1.23 11.74 -12.16
CA ALA A 249 0.48 12.48 -13.17
C ALA A 249 -1.03 12.58 -12.84
N LYS A 250 -1.64 11.50 -12.35
CA LYS A 250 -3.03 11.46 -11.86
C LYS A 250 -3.23 12.49 -10.75
N ILE A 251 -2.36 12.46 -9.73
CA ILE A 251 -2.45 13.33 -8.56
C ILE A 251 -2.30 14.78 -8.97
N ALA A 252 -1.28 15.11 -9.78
CA ALA A 252 -1.04 16.47 -10.23
C ALA A 252 -2.19 17.03 -11.09
N LEU A 253 -2.78 16.21 -11.97
CA LEU A 253 -3.98 16.61 -12.72
C LEU A 253 -5.16 16.90 -11.81
N GLY A 254 -5.39 16.02 -10.83
CA GLY A 254 -6.49 16.15 -9.88
C GLY A 254 -6.36 17.43 -9.06
N LEU A 255 -5.20 17.65 -8.45
CA LEU A 255 -4.93 18.83 -7.61
C LEU A 255 -4.95 20.12 -8.43
N GLY A 256 -4.32 20.13 -9.62
CA GLY A 256 -4.35 21.31 -10.47
C GLY A 256 -5.77 21.69 -10.89
N PHE A 257 -6.63 20.70 -11.19
CA PHE A 257 -8.03 20.98 -11.46
C PHE A 257 -8.79 21.46 -10.23
N GLN A 258 -8.54 20.90 -9.04
CA GLN A 258 -9.23 21.36 -7.82
C GLN A 258 -8.86 22.80 -7.45
N LEU A 259 -7.60 23.18 -7.63
CA LEU A 259 -7.11 24.50 -7.24
C LEU A 259 -7.44 25.59 -8.28
N PHE A 260 -7.52 25.24 -9.56
CA PHE A 260 -7.60 26.22 -10.65
C PHE A 260 -8.77 26.01 -11.63
N GLY A 261 -9.53 24.93 -11.47
CA GLY A 261 -10.66 24.60 -12.34
C GLY A 261 -10.27 24.36 -13.80
N GLY A 262 -11.16 24.76 -14.71
CA GLY A 262 -11.00 24.55 -16.15
C GLY A 262 -9.81 25.30 -16.76
N ASP A 263 -9.41 26.44 -16.20
CA ASP A 263 -8.27 27.21 -16.72
C ASP A 263 -6.96 26.42 -16.67
N PHE A 264 -6.83 25.51 -15.70
CA PHE A 264 -5.67 24.62 -15.63
C PHE A 264 -5.68 23.56 -16.72
N THR A 265 -6.84 23.00 -17.08
CA THR A 265 -6.92 21.85 -17.99
C THR A 265 -6.48 22.17 -19.42
N ILE A 266 -6.49 23.45 -19.79
CA ILE A 266 -6.08 23.97 -21.10
C ILE A 266 -4.59 24.28 -21.20
N THR A 267 -3.87 24.35 -20.07
CA THR A 267 -2.43 24.66 -20.03
C THR A 267 -1.60 23.60 -20.75
N CYS A 268 -0.43 24.00 -21.26
CA CYS A 268 0.49 23.07 -21.91
C CYS A 268 0.94 21.95 -20.96
N TYR A 269 1.20 22.30 -19.71
CA TYR A 269 1.67 21.34 -18.72
C TYR A 269 0.57 20.33 -18.31
N ALA A 270 -0.68 20.78 -18.09
CA ALA A 270 -1.80 19.86 -17.82
C ALA A 270 -2.05 18.88 -18.98
N LYS A 271 -1.91 19.32 -20.24
CA LYS A 271 -1.99 18.43 -21.40
C LYS A 271 -0.92 17.34 -21.37
N ASN A 272 0.30 17.66 -20.92
CA ASN A 272 1.37 16.68 -20.77
C ASN A 272 1.11 15.70 -19.62
N LEU A 273 0.61 16.19 -18.47
CA LEU A 273 0.19 15.31 -17.38
C LEU A 273 -0.91 14.35 -17.84
N ARG A 274 -1.89 14.82 -18.64
CA ARG A 274 -2.97 13.98 -19.20
C ARG A 274 -2.44 12.89 -20.12
N LYS A 275 -1.46 13.21 -20.97
CA LYS A 275 -0.76 12.23 -21.81
C LYS A 275 -0.05 11.18 -20.95
N ALA A 276 0.70 11.61 -19.94
CA ALA A 276 1.45 10.72 -19.06
C ALA A 276 0.55 9.79 -18.24
N PHE A 277 -0.57 10.30 -17.74
CA PHE A 277 -1.59 9.51 -17.05
C PHE A 277 -2.10 8.33 -17.91
N ARG A 278 -2.22 8.53 -19.23
CA ARG A 278 -2.72 7.51 -20.17
C ARG A 278 -1.64 6.61 -20.77
N GLU A 279 -0.42 7.11 -20.92
CA GLU A 279 0.65 6.40 -21.64
C GLU A 279 1.17 5.19 -20.85
N ALA A 280 0.77 3.98 -21.28
CA ALA A 280 1.19 2.73 -20.65
C ALA A 280 2.65 2.37 -20.98
N ASN A 281 3.16 2.79 -22.15
CA ASN A 281 4.53 2.51 -22.56
C ASN A 281 5.52 3.43 -21.81
N VAL A 282 6.39 2.83 -21.00
CA VAL A 282 7.38 3.57 -20.20
C VAL A 282 8.28 4.44 -21.07
N SER A 283 8.83 3.91 -22.17
CA SER A 283 9.76 4.65 -23.03
C SER A 283 9.12 5.90 -23.64
N LYS A 284 7.86 5.80 -24.11
CA LYS A 284 7.11 6.97 -24.60
C LYS A 284 6.79 7.95 -23.47
N ARG A 285 6.44 7.45 -22.28
CA ARG A 285 6.13 8.27 -21.12
C ARG A 285 7.33 9.10 -20.66
N LEU A 286 8.54 8.52 -20.70
CA LEU A 286 9.79 9.20 -20.34
C LEU A 286 10.19 10.31 -21.31
N GLN A 287 9.64 10.31 -22.53
CA GLN A 287 9.84 11.40 -23.50
C GLN A 287 8.91 12.60 -23.24
N LEU A 288 7.92 12.46 -22.36
CA LEU A 288 7.03 13.58 -22.01
C LEU A 288 7.76 14.55 -21.08
N PRO A 289 7.60 15.87 -21.27
CA PRO A 289 8.31 16.89 -20.49
C PRO A 289 7.64 17.11 -19.12
N LEU A 290 7.58 16.05 -18.31
CA LEU A 290 7.13 16.13 -16.93
C LEU A 290 8.28 16.53 -16.01
N ARG A 291 8.00 17.41 -15.06
CA ARG A 291 8.94 17.83 -14.02
C ARG A 291 8.56 17.18 -12.70
N GLY A 292 9.51 16.46 -12.12
CA GLY A 292 9.30 15.70 -10.90
C GLY A 292 10.37 14.62 -10.75
N GLN A 293 10.30 13.92 -9.63
CA GLN A 293 11.15 12.78 -9.32
C GLN A 293 10.27 11.66 -8.79
N GLY A 294 10.48 10.47 -9.32
CA GLY A 294 9.78 9.27 -8.90
C GLY A 294 10.44 8.63 -7.68
N TYR A 295 9.86 7.50 -7.25
CA TYR A 295 10.25 6.83 -6.01
C TYR A 295 11.76 6.49 -5.92
N PHE A 296 12.36 6.05 -7.03
CA PHE A 296 13.79 5.68 -7.08
C PHE A 296 14.75 6.81 -7.42
N SER A 297 14.25 7.94 -7.94
CA SER A 297 15.09 9.08 -8.34
C SER A 297 15.10 10.22 -7.33
N GLY A 298 14.24 10.16 -6.32
CA GLY A 298 14.23 11.11 -5.21
C GLY A 298 15.52 11.03 -4.39
N ASN A 299 16.32 12.10 -4.42
CA ASN A 299 17.40 12.28 -3.47
C ASN A 299 17.11 13.53 -2.63
N PRO A 300 16.32 13.40 -1.55
CA PRO A 300 15.92 14.55 -0.78
C PRO A 300 17.14 15.20 -0.13
N ASP A 301 17.07 16.52 0.01
CA ASP A 301 17.99 17.31 0.83
C ASP A 301 18.15 16.63 2.20
N ALA A 302 19.39 16.55 2.70
CA ALA A 302 19.71 15.88 3.95
C ALA A 302 18.90 16.42 5.14
N MET A 303 18.56 17.71 5.15
CA MET A 303 17.71 18.29 6.20
C MET A 303 16.24 17.88 6.05
N LEU A 304 15.70 17.87 4.83
CA LEU A 304 14.32 17.47 4.57
C LEU A 304 14.10 15.98 4.88
N LYS A 305 15.13 15.13 4.70
CA LYS A 305 15.14 13.72 5.10
C LYS A 305 14.92 13.51 6.60
N GLN A 306 15.32 14.46 7.43
CA GLN A 306 15.26 14.30 8.89
C GLN A 306 13.99 14.89 9.48
N VAL A 307 13.48 15.98 8.90
CA VAL A 307 12.38 16.75 9.51
C VAL A 307 11.03 16.37 8.93
N LEU A 308 10.92 16.09 7.63
CA LEU A 308 9.61 15.86 7.02
C LEU A 308 8.98 14.50 7.35
N PRO A 309 9.70 13.37 7.38
CA PRO A 309 9.05 12.07 7.50
C PRO A 309 8.17 11.94 8.76
N TRP A 310 7.00 11.33 8.59
CA TRP A 310 6.16 10.91 9.69
C TRP A 310 6.13 9.38 9.75
N SER A 311 6.66 8.80 10.82
CA SER A 311 6.63 7.34 11.04
C SER A 311 5.20 6.81 10.89
N GLY A 312 5.02 5.81 10.03
CA GLY A 312 3.73 5.18 9.75
C GLY A 312 2.80 5.95 8.80
N GLY A 313 3.24 7.09 8.24
CA GLY A 313 2.39 8.00 7.49
C GLY A 313 2.93 8.41 6.12
N TRP A 314 2.02 8.77 5.23
CA TRP A 314 2.36 9.51 4.01
C TRP A 314 2.19 11.00 4.28
N LEU A 315 3.21 11.79 3.96
CA LEU A 315 3.14 13.24 3.99
C LEU A 315 2.94 13.78 2.58
N LEU A 316 1.97 14.66 2.42
CA LEU A 316 1.63 15.34 1.16
C LEU A 316 1.83 16.84 1.39
N LEU A 317 2.88 17.41 0.82
CA LEU A 317 3.22 18.84 0.92
C LEU A 317 2.97 19.55 -0.40
N LEU A 318 2.01 20.47 -0.41
CA LEU A 318 1.83 21.43 -1.50
C LEU A 318 2.58 22.71 -1.20
N ARG A 319 3.36 23.19 -2.16
CA ARG A 319 4.11 24.44 -2.00
C ARG A 319 4.35 25.15 -3.32
N VAL A 320 4.27 26.47 -3.31
CA VAL A 320 4.75 27.36 -4.37
C VAL A 320 6.22 27.68 -4.12
N ALA A 321 7.08 27.36 -5.09
CA ALA A 321 8.48 27.72 -5.07
C ALA A 321 8.86 28.33 -6.42
N LYS A 322 9.46 29.53 -6.41
CA LYS A 322 9.85 30.26 -7.63
C LYS A 322 8.69 30.43 -8.63
N GLY A 323 7.49 30.74 -8.12
CA GLY A 323 6.28 30.93 -8.93
C GLY A 323 5.69 29.64 -9.52
N GLN A 324 6.10 28.47 -9.02
CA GLN A 324 5.64 27.16 -9.49
C GLN A 324 5.03 26.36 -8.34
N LEU A 325 3.83 25.81 -8.53
CA LEU A 325 3.18 24.94 -7.57
C LEU A 325 3.65 23.49 -7.77
N GLY A 326 4.23 22.90 -6.74
CA GLY A 326 4.62 21.49 -6.70
C GLY A 326 3.97 20.72 -5.56
N LEU A 327 3.94 19.40 -5.72
CA LEU A 327 3.63 18.43 -4.68
C LEU A 327 4.90 17.65 -4.32
N HIS A 328 5.18 17.58 -3.02
CA HIS A 328 6.18 16.70 -2.42
C HIS A 328 5.46 15.62 -1.63
N ILE A 329 5.78 14.36 -1.90
CA ILE A 329 5.26 13.20 -1.19
C ILE A 329 6.41 12.58 -0.42
N VAL A 330 6.26 12.41 0.89
CA VAL A 330 7.20 11.64 1.72
C VAL A 330 6.53 10.34 2.14
N THR A 331 7.18 9.23 1.87
CA THR A 331 6.68 7.89 2.20
C THR A 331 6.96 7.54 3.66
N PRO A 332 6.27 6.52 4.21
CA PRO A 332 6.56 6.01 5.55
C PRO A 332 8.02 5.63 5.79
N THR A 333 8.74 5.14 4.75
CA THR A 333 10.18 4.84 4.83
C THR A 333 11.09 6.04 4.52
N ALA A 334 10.55 7.26 4.56
CA ALA A 334 11.25 8.52 4.30
C ALA A 334 11.80 8.68 2.87
N LYS A 335 11.27 7.94 1.89
CA LYS A 335 11.53 8.22 0.47
C LYS A 335 10.70 9.40 0.01
N THR A 336 11.17 10.08 -1.03
CA THR A 336 10.46 11.24 -1.57
C THR A 336 10.14 11.07 -3.03
N MET A 337 8.92 11.46 -3.39
CA MET A 337 8.50 11.69 -4.76
C MET A 337 8.10 13.14 -4.91
N THR A 338 8.32 13.73 -6.07
CA THR A 338 7.91 15.09 -6.37
C THR A 338 7.26 15.15 -7.73
N ILE A 339 6.27 16.02 -7.86
CA ILE A 339 5.74 16.38 -9.17
C ILE A 339 5.32 17.84 -9.18
N LEU A 340 5.70 18.55 -10.24
CA LEU A 340 5.14 19.85 -10.51
C LEU A 340 3.66 19.69 -10.85
N ILE A 341 2.83 20.58 -10.32
CA ILE A 341 1.40 20.68 -10.65
C ILE A 341 1.19 21.75 -11.71
N CYS A 342 1.64 22.98 -11.46
CA CYS A 342 1.38 24.13 -12.32
C CYS A 342 2.55 25.11 -12.32
N ASP A 343 2.91 25.62 -13.50
CA ASP A 343 3.93 26.65 -13.70
C ASP A 343 3.43 27.86 -14.47
N GLU A 344 2.10 28.02 -14.60
CA GLU A 344 1.49 29.19 -15.22
C GLU A 344 1.38 30.31 -14.19
N PRO A 345 2.13 31.43 -14.33
CA PRO A 345 2.18 32.46 -13.29
C PRO A 345 0.81 33.05 -12.95
N THR A 346 -0.07 33.19 -13.95
CA THR A 346 -1.42 33.75 -13.79
C THR A 346 -2.39 32.84 -13.04
N LEU A 347 -2.10 31.53 -12.98
CA LEU A 347 -2.86 30.58 -12.18
C LEU A 347 -2.27 30.50 -10.77
N VAL A 348 -0.95 30.37 -10.68
CA VAL A 348 -0.24 30.29 -9.39
C VAL A 348 -0.49 31.53 -8.53
N SER A 349 -0.56 32.73 -9.13
CA SER A 349 -0.87 33.97 -8.41
C SER A 349 -2.28 34.06 -7.81
N ARG A 350 -3.16 33.09 -8.11
CA ARG A 350 -4.51 32.98 -7.53
C ARG A 350 -4.51 32.24 -6.19
N LEU A 351 -3.43 31.53 -5.87
CA LEU A 351 -3.29 30.84 -4.60
C LEU A 351 -3.05 31.84 -3.48
N GLY A 352 -3.57 31.53 -2.29
CA GLY A 352 -3.29 32.31 -1.10
C GLY A 352 -1.86 32.10 -0.56
N PRO A 353 -1.42 32.96 0.37
CA PRO A 353 -0.07 32.90 0.96
C PRO A 353 0.22 31.56 1.65
N GLU A 354 -0.81 30.84 2.09
CA GLU A 354 -0.69 29.53 2.73
C GLU A 354 0.03 28.50 1.83
N TYR A 355 -0.02 28.65 0.51
CA TYR A 355 0.70 27.80 -0.44
C TYR A 355 2.15 28.25 -0.67
N GLU A 356 2.50 29.51 -0.44
CA GLU A 356 3.89 29.99 -0.52
C GLU A 356 4.73 29.41 0.62
N ASP A 357 4.17 29.44 1.83
CA ASP A 357 4.74 28.81 3.02
C ASP A 357 4.67 27.28 2.90
N GLY A 358 3.56 26.77 2.37
CA GLY A 358 3.33 25.36 2.09
C GLY A 358 2.33 24.73 3.06
N GLN A 359 1.54 23.79 2.54
CA GLN A 359 0.48 23.08 3.26
C GLN A 359 0.75 21.59 3.29
N ILE A 360 0.64 20.99 4.48
CA ILE A 360 0.86 19.57 4.71
C ILE A 360 -0.46 18.87 5.03
N TRP A 361 -0.64 17.71 4.41
CA TRP A 361 -1.56 16.68 4.86
C TRP A 361 -0.77 15.41 5.22
N LEU A 362 -1.14 14.78 6.33
CA LEU A 362 -0.66 13.45 6.70
C LEU A 362 -1.78 12.44 6.51
N THR A 363 -1.53 11.33 5.83
CA THR A 363 -2.44 10.18 5.85
C THR A 363 -1.80 9.00 6.57
N ILE A 364 -2.53 8.44 7.54
CA ILE A 364 -2.11 7.30 8.34
C ILE A 364 -3.10 6.15 8.09
N PRO A 365 -2.95 5.37 7.01
CA PRO A 365 -3.87 4.28 6.71
C PRO A 365 -4.04 3.27 7.86
N PRO A 366 -2.99 2.87 8.60
CA PRO A 366 -3.16 1.95 9.73
C PRO A 366 -4.01 2.49 10.90
N ALA A 367 -4.12 3.81 11.02
CA ALA A 367 -4.90 4.48 12.07
C ALA A 367 -6.25 5.02 11.56
N ASP A 368 -6.61 4.69 10.32
CA ASP A 368 -7.84 5.12 9.65
C ASP A 368 -8.10 6.64 9.75
N MET A 369 -7.06 7.45 9.55
CA MET A 369 -7.16 8.89 9.71
C MET A 369 -6.19 9.69 8.84
N SER A 370 -6.47 10.99 8.74
CA SER A 370 -5.55 11.99 8.22
C SER A 370 -5.59 13.24 9.08
N VAL A 371 -4.55 14.06 8.96
CA VAL A 371 -4.45 15.38 9.62
C VAL A 371 -4.05 16.42 8.58
N GLY A 372 -4.62 17.61 8.68
CA GLY A 372 -4.30 18.76 7.83
C GLY A 372 -5.53 19.42 7.19
N PRO A 373 -5.35 20.56 6.52
CA PRO A 373 -4.06 21.17 6.20
C PRO A 373 -3.31 21.73 7.43
N ILE A 374 -2.00 21.51 7.49
CA ILE A 374 -1.09 22.09 8.49
C ILE A 374 -0.09 23.00 7.76
N PRO A 375 0.10 24.26 8.18
CA PRO A 375 1.17 25.09 7.65
C PRO A 375 2.54 24.41 7.84
N LEU A 376 3.38 24.42 6.79
CA LEU A 376 4.71 23.84 6.83
C LEU A 376 5.57 24.37 8.00
N PRO A 377 5.57 25.68 8.34
CA PRO A 377 6.30 26.18 9.51
C PRO A 377 5.87 25.52 10.82
N ASP A 378 4.56 25.34 11.03
CA ASP A 378 4.02 24.73 12.25
C ASP A 378 4.36 23.23 12.34
N TYR A 379 4.32 22.54 11.20
CA TYR A 379 4.75 21.14 11.12
C TYR A 379 6.24 21.00 11.48
N ILE A 380 7.10 21.85 10.90
CA ILE A 380 8.54 21.85 11.20
C ILE A 380 8.78 22.18 12.67
N ALA A 381 8.12 23.20 13.22
CA ALA A 381 8.24 23.58 14.62
C ALA A 381 7.83 22.43 15.56
N HIS A 382 6.82 21.65 15.21
CA HIS A 382 6.43 20.45 15.94
C HIS A 382 7.49 19.35 15.85
N GLN A 383 7.98 19.03 14.65
CA GLN A 383 9.00 17.98 14.44
C GLN A 383 10.31 18.29 15.18
N LEU A 384 10.68 19.58 15.25
CA LEU A 384 11.87 20.04 15.95
C LEU A 384 11.65 20.24 17.47
N ASN A 385 10.48 19.88 18.00
CA ASN A 385 10.09 20.09 19.40
C ASN A 385 10.19 21.57 19.86
N VAL A 386 10.03 22.52 18.93
CA VAL A 386 10.02 23.97 19.22
C VAL A 386 8.63 24.41 19.69
N SER A 387 7.58 23.97 19.01
CA SER A 387 6.19 24.29 19.35
C SER A 387 5.26 23.12 19.03
N PRO A 388 4.49 22.60 20.00
CA PRO A 388 3.63 21.45 19.76
C PRO A 388 2.38 21.84 18.96
N HIS A 389 2.12 21.15 17.84
CA HIS A 389 0.84 21.25 17.13
C HIS A 389 -0.18 20.26 17.73
N PRO A 390 -1.38 20.71 18.21
CA PRO A 390 -2.32 19.85 18.93
C PRO A 390 -2.73 18.58 18.19
N GLU A 391 -3.04 18.69 16.90
CA GLU A 391 -3.46 17.53 16.10
C GLU A 391 -2.32 16.52 15.88
N LEU A 392 -1.07 17.00 15.79
CA LEU A 392 0.10 16.13 15.62
C LEU A 392 0.46 15.44 16.94
N VAL A 393 0.28 16.13 18.08
CA VAL A 393 0.38 15.50 19.41
C VAL A 393 -0.68 14.41 19.56
N ALA A 394 -1.93 14.69 19.20
CA ALA A 394 -3.01 13.71 19.22
C ALA A 394 -2.71 12.51 18.30
N LEU A 395 -2.17 12.77 17.10
CA LEU A 395 -1.76 11.73 16.16
C LEU A 395 -0.59 10.90 16.69
N GLY A 396 0.41 11.53 17.29
CA GLY A 396 1.55 10.88 17.91
C GLY A 396 1.15 9.99 19.08
N SER A 397 0.17 10.42 19.88
CA SER A 397 -0.35 9.64 21.02
C SER A 397 -1.04 8.32 20.63
N LYS A 398 -1.44 8.18 19.35
CA LYS A 398 -2.02 6.95 18.80
C LYS A 398 -0.98 5.93 18.35
N ARG A 399 0.31 6.31 18.29
CA ARG A 399 1.38 5.35 17.96
C ARG A 399 1.49 4.31 19.07
N GLY A 400 1.61 3.05 18.67
CA GLY A 400 1.94 1.98 19.59
C GLY A 400 3.40 2.08 20.01
N ASP A 401 3.70 1.86 21.28
CA ASP A 401 5.08 1.56 21.67
C ASP A 401 5.37 0.11 21.26
N TRP A 402 6.06 -0.08 20.13
CA TRP A 402 6.42 -1.41 19.66
C TRP A 402 7.28 -2.19 20.68
N ARG A 403 7.98 -1.49 21.58
CA ARG A 403 8.76 -2.11 22.67
C ARG A 403 7.88 -2.67 23.77
N SER A 404 6.63 -2.22 23.86
CA SER A 404 5.62 -2.75 24.78
C SER A 404 4.94 -4.02 24.26
N LEU A 405 5.12 -4.33 22.97
CA LEU A 405 4.64 -5.59 22.39
C LEU A 405 5.54 -6.75 22.85
N PRO A 406 5.03 -7.99 22.87
CA PRO A 406 5.81 -9.13 23.32
C PRO A 406 6.97 -9.38 22.35
N GLN A 407 8.05 -9.99 22.81
CA GLN A 407 9.12 -10.39 21.89
C GLN A 407 8.61 -11.48 20.95
N CYS A 408 9.00 -11.40 19.68
CA CYS A 408 8.62 -12.37 18.66
C CYS A 408 9.12 -13.79 18.96
N ARG A 409 10.26 -13.92 19.64
CA ARG A 409 10.78 -15.19 20.15
C ARG A 409 10.89 -15.06 21.66
N ALA A 410 10.51 -16.11 22.39
CA ALA A 410 10.92 -16.21 23.78
C ALA A 410 12.47 -16.17 23.78
N SER A 411 13.05 -15.30 24.61
CA SER A 411 14.49 -15.34 24.88
C SER A 411 14.83 -16.76 25.31
N GLU A 412 15.75 -17.43 24.59
CA GLU A 412 16.30 -18.72 25.01
C GLU A 412 16.71 -18.60 26.49
N LYS A 413 16.03 -19.35 27.35
CA LYS A 413 16.38 -19.46 28.77
C LYS A 413 17.26 -20.68 28.98
#